data_AF-A0A8T1TSJ8-F1
#
_entry.id   AF-A0A8T1TSJ8-F1
#
_cell.length_a   1.000
_cell.length_b   1.000
_cell.length_c   1.000
_cell.angle_alpha   90.00
_cell.angle_beta   90.00
_cell.angle_gamma   90.00
#
_symmetry.space_group_name_H-M   'P 1'
#
loop_
_entity.id
_entity.type
_entity.pdbx_description
1 polymer ?
#
loop_
_entity_poly.entity_id
_entity_poly.type
_entity_poly.pdbx_seq_one_letter_code
_entity_poly.pdbx_strand_id
1 'polypeptide(L)'
;MHKYFASLLRVRSALEDFPYSYRSDTEIPDKLRVLDKQPFWSGLEVAQKVIRPLCIASYHLQRDENTLADALRSFGDIYTGFANRDRADTLVMCVEER
;
A
#
# COMPACT_ATOMS: atom_id res chain seq x y z
N MET A 1 -4.36 15.42 -6.98
CA MET A 1 -3.61 14.16 -6.73
C MET A 1 -2.08 14.36 -6.60
N HIS A 2 -1.45 15.33 -7.27
CA HIS A 2 0.02 15.55 -7.23
C HIS A 2 0.64 15.94 -5.87
N LYS A 3 -0.08 16.65 -4.98
CA LYS A 3 0.47 17.11 -3.69
C LYS A 3 0.68 15.97 -2.68
N TYR A 4 -0.15 14.92 -2.72
CA TYR A 4 -0.08 13.76 -1.82
C TYR A 4 1.13 12.87 -2.11
N PHE A 5 1.53 12.78 -3.37
CA PHE A 5 2.69 11.97 -3.77
C PHE A 5 3.98 12.56 -3.22
N ALA A 6 4.10 13.90 -3.27
CA ALA A 6 5.27 14.60 -2.76
C ALA A 6 5.35 14.56 -1.22
N SER A 7 4.23 14.54 -0.49
CA SER A 7 4.26 14.36 0.97
C SER A 7 4.63 12.92 1.36
N LEU A 8 4.10 11.92 0.65
CA LEU A 8 4.44 10.51 0.87
C LEU A 8 5.91 10.21 0.60
N LEU A 9 6.47 10.76 -0.49
CA LEU A 9 7.89 10.60 -0.80
C LEU A 9 8.78 11.22 0.29
N ARG A 10 8.42 12.41 0.79
CA ARG A 10 9.14 13.07 1.87
C ARG A 10 9.07 12.31 3.19
N VAL A 11 7.90 11.78 3.53
CA VAL A 11 7.72 10.93 4.72
C VAL A 11 8.57 9.67 4.60
N ARG A 12 8.60 9.04 3.42
CA ARG A 12 9.45 7.88 3.15
C ARG A 12 10.93 8.22 3.33
N SER A 13 11.43 9.26 2.65
CA SER A 13 12.84 9.65 2.76
C SER A 13 13.21 10.03 4.20
N ALA A 14 12.35 10.75 4.91
CA ALA A 14 12.58 11.07 6.32
C ALA A 14 12.64 9.82 7.22
N LEU A 15 11.83 8.79 6.93
CA LEU A 15 11.86 7.52 7.67
C LEU A 15 13.07 6.65 7.31
N GLU A 16 13.55 6.70 6.06
CA GLU A 16 14.80 6.05 5.64
C GLU A 16 16.03 6.76 6.27
N ASP A 17 16.02 8.09 6.37
CA ASP A 17 17.10 8.90 6.95
C ASP A 17 17.11 8.86 8.49
N PHE A 18 15.99 8.51 9.12
CA PHE A 18 15.83 8.46 10.58
C PHE A 18 16.82 7.49 11.27
N PRO A 19 16.88 6.19 10.91
CA PRO A 19 17.84 5.26 11.52
C PRO A 19 19.30 5.62 11.20
N TYR A 20 19.57 6.32 10.09
CA TYR A 20 20.91 6.80 9.77
C TYR A 20 21.33 7.97 10.68
N SER A 21 20.45 8.97 10.84
CA SER A 21 20.71 10.19 11.62
C SER A 21 20.92 9.93 13.11
N TYR A 22 20.34 8.85 13.61
CA TYR A 22 20.40 8.47 15.03
C TYR A 22 21.12 7.14 15.25
N ARG A 23 21.92 6.66 14.29
CA ARG A 23 22.58 5.34 14.35
C ARG A 23 23.47 5.13 15.59
N SER A 24 24.03 6.21 16.13
CA SER A 24 24.86 6.23 17.33
C SER A 24 24.07 6.39 18.63
N ASP A 25 22.77 6.61 18.53
CA ASP A 25 21.88 6.85 19.67
C ASP A 25 21.34 5.52 20.21
N THR A 26 21.73 5.18 21.43
CA THR A 26 21.28 3.96 22.11
C THR A 26 19.81 4.02 22.55
N GLU A 27 19.17 5.19 22.49
CA GLU A 27 17.76 5.35 22.85
C GLU A 27 16.80 4.86 21.75
N ILE A 28 17.27 4.63 20.52
CA ILE A 28 16.38 4.09 19.49
C ILE A 28 16.01 2.63 19.80
N PRO A 29 14.72 2.30 19.90
CA PRO A 29 14.27 0.92 20.00
C PRO A 29 14.75 0.11 18.80
N ASP A 30 15.31 -1.08 19.04
CA ASP A 30 15.75 -2.00 17.98
C ASP A 30 14.66 -2.29 16.92
N LYS A 31 13.39 -2.16 17.31
CA LYS A 31 12.23 -2.30 16.41
C LYS A 31 12.20 -1.25 15.29
N LEU A 32 12.71 -0.04 15.50
CA LEU A 32 12.75 1.02 14.49
C LEU A 32 13.91 0.85 13.50
N ARG A 33 14.90 0.00 13.81
CA ARG A 33 16.01 -0.32 12.87
C ARG A 33 15.53 -1.06 11.62
N VAL A 34 14.29 -1.54 11.61
CA VAL A 34 13.66 -2.12 10.41
C VAL A 34 13.52 -1.10 9.27
N LEU A 35 13.46 0.20 9.59
CA LEU A 35 13.36 1.28 8.61
C LEU A 35 14.63 1.45 7.74
N ASP A 36 15.78 0.93 8.19
CA ASP A 36 17.03 0.91 7.41
C ASP A 36 17.07 -0.28 6.43
N LYS A 37 16.14 -1.24 6.55
CA LYS A 37 16.18 -2.49 5.80
C LYS A 37 15.40 -2.37 4.50
N GLN A 38 16.09 -2.48 3.36
CA GLN A 38 15.45 -2.53 2.03
C GLN A 38 14.32 -3.57 1.92
N PRO A 39 14.44 -4.81 2.48
CA PRO A 39 13.35 -5.79 2.42
C PRO A 39 12.04 -5.32 3.08
N PHE A 40 12.12 -4.49 4.12
CA PHE A 40 10.93 -3.92 4.76
C PHE A 40 10.18 -2.99 3.80
N TRP A 41 10.91 -2.08 3.13
CA TRP A 41 10.33 -1.17 2.15
C TRP A 41 9.77 -1.89 0.94
N SER A 42 10.46 -2.92 0.43
CA SER A 42 9.94 -3.78 -0.64
C SER A 42 8.64 -4.48 -0.23
N GLY A 43 8.57 -5.01 1.00
CA GLY A 43 7.36 -5.63 1.54
C GLY A 43 6.21 -4.64 1.71
N LEU A 44 6.51 -3.43 2.20
CA LEU A 44 5.55 -2.34 2.34
C LEU A 44 5.01 -1.89 0.98
N GLU A 45 5.86 -1.81 -0.05
CA GLU A 45 5.44 -1.48 -1.41
C GLU A 45 4.48 -2.54 -1.99
N VAL A 46 4.78 -3.82 -1.76
CA VAL A 46 3.88 -4.92 -2.15
C VAL A 46 2.54 -4.80 -1.43
N ALA A 47 2.54 -4.60 -0.11
CA ALA A 47 1.32 -4.42 0.67
C ALA A 47 0.51 -3.20 0.21
N GLN A 48 1.18 -2.08 -0.08
CA GLN A 48 0.53 -0.88 -0.60
C GLN A 48 -0.17 -1.16 -1.94
N LYS A 49 0.48 -1.90 -2.84
CA LYS A 49 -0.11 -2.26 -4.14
C LYS A 49 -1.35 -3.15 -4.01
N VAL A 50 -1.43 -3.99 -2.98
CA VAL A 50 -2.62 -4.82 -2.66
C VAL A 50 -3.73 -3.97 -2.07
N ILE A 51 -3.42 -3.04 -1.16
CA ILE A 51 -4.42 -2.22 -0.47
C ILE A 51 -4.99 -1.11 -1.39
N ARG A 52 -4.18 -0.59 -2.31
CA ARG A 52 -4.53 0.53 -3.19
C ARG A 52 -5.87 0.38 -3.94
N PRO A 53 -6.15 -0.71 -4.67
CA PRO A 53 -7.44 -0.87 -5.36
C PRO A 53 -8.63 -0.89 -4.39
N LEU A 54 -8.46 -1.43 -3.17
CA LEU A 54 -9.51 -1.41 -2.13
C LEU A 54 -9.81 0.02 -1.66
N CYS A 55 -8.77 0.82 -1.43
CA CYS A 55 -8.94 2.23 -1.06
C CYS A 55 -9.64 3.03 -2.16
N ILE A 56 -9.31 2.77 -3.43
CA ILE A 56 -9.95 3.43 -4.58
C ILE A 56 -11.42 3.04 -4.68
N ALA A 57 -11.74 1.75 -4.58
CA ALA A 57 -13.12 1.26 -4.56
C ALA A 57 -13.93 1.90 -3.42
N SER A 58 -13.36 1.96 -2.21
CA SER A 58 -13.99 2.63 -1.06
C SER A 58 -14.19 4.12 -1.29
N TYR A 59 -13.23 4.78 -1.92
CA TYR A 59 -13.32 6.21 -2.27
C TYR A 59 -14.44 6.50 -3.27
N HIS A 60 -14.60 5.67 -4.31
CA HIS A 60 -15.71 5.78 -5.26
C HIS A 60 -17.07 5.58 -4.56
N LEU A 61 -17.17 4.55 -3.70
CA LEU A 61 -18.35 4.30 -2.87
C LEU A 61 -18.77 5.51 -2.01
N GLN A 62 -17.80 6.21 -1.42
CA GLN A 62 -18.06 7.40 -0.60
C GLN A 62 -18.55 8.61 -1.41
N ARG A 63 -18.38 8.60 -2.74
CA ARG A 63 -18.77 9.68 -3.66
C ARG A 63 -20.09 9.41 -4.38
N ASP A 64 -20.83 8.39 -3.96
CA ASP A 64 -21.99 7.85 -4.67
C ASP A 64 -21.69 7.42 -6.12
N GLU A 65 -20.41 7.12 -6.43
CA GLU A 65 -19.99 6.47 -7.69
C GLU A 65 -20.22 4.95 -7.54
N ASN A 66 -21.48 4.57 -7.38
CA ASN A 66 -21.94 3.23 -6.99
C ASN A 66 -22.86 2.58 -8.01
N THR A 67 -22.84 3.05 -9.27
CA THR A 67 -23.58 2.38 -10.34
C THR A 67 -23.02 0.98 -10.58
N LEU A 68 -23.80 0.11 -11.23
CA LEU A 68 -23.33 -1.23 -11.60
C LEU A 68 -22.03 -1.18 -12.40
N ALA A 69 -21.86 -0.18 -13.28
CA ALA A 69 -20.65 0.01 -14.07
C ALA A 69 -19.44 0.38 -13.18
N ASP A 70 -19.64 1.22 -12.17
CA ASP A 70 -18.58 1.63 -11.23
C ASP A 70 -18.19 0.49 -10.29
N ALA A 71 -19.17 -0.32 -9.88
CA ALA A 71 -18.93 -1.54 -9.12
C ALA A 71 -18.11 -2.55 -9.93
N LEU A 72 -18.52 -2.85 -11.17
CA LEU A 72 -17.78 -3.76 -12.06
C LEU A 72 -16.36 -3.28 -12.35
N ARG A 73 -16.17 -1.97 -12.58
CA ARG A 73 -14.84 -1.37 -12.73
C ARG A 73 -13.99 -1.58 -11.47
N SER A 74 -14.56 -1.31 -10.29
CA SER A 74 -13.85 -1.47 -9.02
C SER A 74 -13.46 -2.92 -8.76
N PHE A 75 -14.34 -3.88 -9.05
CA PHE A 75 -14.01 -5.31 -8.97
C PHE A 75 -12.91 -5.71 -9.96
N GLY A 76 -12.97 -5.23 -11.20
CA GLY A 76 -11.92 -5.46 -12.20
C GLY A 76 -10.55 -4.91 -11.78
N ASP A 77 -10.52 -3.72 -11.19
CA ASP A 77 -9.30 -3.09 -10.67
C ASP A 77 -8.73 -3.87 -9.47
N ILE A 78 -9.59 -4.37 -8.58
CA ILE A 78 -9.19 -5.23 -7.45
C ILE A 78 -8.62 -6.55 -7.95
N TYR A 79 -9.34 -7.23 -8.85
CA TYR A 79 -8.89 -8.50 -9.45
C TYR A 79 -7.52 -8.33 -10.13
N THR A 80 -7.38 -7.32 -10.98
CA THR A 80 -6.11 -7.03 -11.68
C THR A 80 -4.98 -6.68 -10.70
N GLY A 81 -5.31 -5.97 -9.61
CA GLY A 81 -4.38 -5.64 -8.55
C GLY A 81 -3.89 -6.87 -7.77
N PHE A 82 -4.72 -7.90 -7.63
CA PHE A 82 -4.42 -9.14 -6.90
C PHE A 82 -3.74 -10.20 -7.78
N ALA A 83 -4.18 -10.37 -9.02
CA ALA A 83 -3.66 -11.38 -9.95
C ALA A 83 -2.16 -11.19 -10.30
N ASN A 84 -1.64 -9.97 -10.18
CA ASN A 84 -0.25 -9.62 -10.53
C ASN A 84 0.72 -9.66 -9.33
N ARG A 85 0.44 -10.45 -8.28
CA ARG A 85 1.17 -10.40 -6.99
C ARG A 85 1.49 -11.79 -6.43
N ASP A 86 2.48 -11.83 -5.54
CA ASP A 86 2.73 -13.01 -4.69
C ASP A 86 1.49 -13.25 -3.81
N ARG A 87 0.93 -14.47 -3.85
CA ARG A 87 -0.39 -14.87 -3.29
C ARG A 87 -1.61 -14.52 -4.13
N ALA A 88 -1.45 -14.35 -5.44
CA ALA A 88 -2.56 -14.16 -6.37
C ALA A 88 -3.65 -15.24 -6.22
N ASP A 89 -3.26 -16.50 -6.03
CA ASP A 89 -4.15 -17.64 -5.79
C ASP A 89 -5.10 -17.42 -4.61
N THR A 90 -4.57 -16.99 -3.46
CA THR A 90 -5.38 -16.74 -2.27
C THR A 90 -6.21 -15.47 -2.41
N LEU A 91 -5.62 -14.40 -2.95
CA LEU A 91 -6.26 -13.09 -3.05
C LEU A 91 -7.39 -13.06 -4.10
N VAL A 92 -7.18 -13.72 -5.25
CA VAL A 92 -8.18 -13.83 -6.31
C VAL A 92 -9.37 -14.68 -5.83
N MET A 93 -9.11 -15.78 -5.11
CA MET A 93 -10.17 -16.61 -4.54
C MET A 93 -11.10 -15.78 -3.62
N CYS A 94 -10.57 -14.87 -2.81
CA CYS A 94 -11.40 -13.98 -1.98
C CYS A 94 -12.30 -13.02 -2.77
N VAL A 95 -11.99 -12.74 -4.03
CA VAL A 95 -12.80 -11.91 -4.92
C VAL A 95 -13.85 -12.74 -5.65
N GLU A 96 -13.51 -13.98 -6.03
CA GLU A 96 -14.39 -14.90 -6.75
C GLU A 96 -15.44 -15.57 -5.86
N GLU A 97 -15.19 -15.71 -4.55
CA GLU A 97 -16.14 -16.27 -3.57
C GLU A 97 -17.26 -15.28 -3.13
N ARG A 98 -17.25 -14.04 -3.63
CA ARG A 98 -18.21 -12.98 -3.29
C ARG A 98 -19.33 -12.81 -4.31
#